data_AF-A0A957PXA9-F1
#
_entry.id   AF-A0A957PXA9-F1
#
_cell.length_a   1.000
_cell.length_b   1.000
_cell.length_c   1.000
_cell.angle_alpha   90.00
_cell.angle_beta   90.00
_cell.angle_gamma   90.00
#
_symmetry.space_group_name_H-M   'P 1'
#
loop_
_entity.id
_entity.type
_entity.pdbx_description
1 polymer ?
#
loop_
_entity_poly.entity_id
_entity_poly.type
_entity_poly.pdbx_seq_one_letter_code
_entity_poly.pdbx_strand_id
1 'polypeptide(L)'
;PQDTDGDGVPDVFDFDNDGDGVPDSVDSAPNYVDALSSAAQSEFDLTLSGFDDTTSRNLVVDLEVRPTIADHLYQSYNVLDWPDDDTEGQITRVYNTTLADEGYDSTGTDQGDMMLVPMLEITIPAPDDNPDNPSGGLPILASYSGEITNAVDLEIWLDTDLLDEYSISVTQDDDDGTLYAYIALSQIEDATGEAPVAWGAQMLYRPDGADWGENHQVRMVWLVQALTDSCDTTAMTDNDDEDVWCASDSENWTTELTVIQSYYEEFYLTGLTVTKDYGFDVAVLSQANALSATYENYLWHLANSLSSSFGEGNLLAADTRFDLAEVVDRFGSGSSYSTGDAALWDIPANSFYSESNTYDDEVSALEALVDTLIPDLLANYSA
;
A
#
# COMPACT_ATOMS: atom_id res chain seq x y z
N PRO A 1 -1.00 -38.28 -0.63
CA PRO A 1 -0.28 -37.02 -0.42
C PRO A 1 -1.08 -35.91 -1.10
N GLN A 2 -1.01 -34.69 -0.59
CA GLN A 2 -1.51 -33.54 -1.35
C GLN A 2 -0.58 -33.31 -2.56
N ASP A 3 -1.15 -32.85 -3.65
CA ASP A 3 -0.58 -32.65 -4.99
C ASP A 3 -1.50 -31.59 -5.62
N THR A 4 -1.14 -30.32 -5.44
CA THR A 4 -2.04 -29.17 -5.62
C THR A 4 -2.21 -28.80 -7.09
N ASP A 5 -1.16 -28.85 -7.91
CA ASP A 5 -1.19 -28.61 -9.35
C ASP A 5 -1.47 -29.88 -10.19
N GLY A 6 -1.32 -31.07 -9.61
CA GLY A 6 -1.58 -32.35 -10.25
C GLY A 6 -0.47 -32.83 -11.18
N ASP A 7 0.77 -32.34 -11.04
CA ASP A 7 1.92 -32.77 -11.84
C ASP A 7 2.44 -34.18 -11.48
N GLY A 8 2.00 -34.72 -10.34
CA GLY A 8 2.35 -36.03 -9.80
C GLY A 8 3.48 -36.04 -8.77
N VAL A 9 4.00 -34.88 -8.39
CA VAL A 9 4.91 -34.64 -7.26
C VAL A 9 4.06 -34.25 -6.04
N PRO A 10 4.20 -34.94 -4.89
CA PRO A 10 3.53 -34.48 -3.68
C PRO A 10 4.05 -33.13 -3.20
N ASP A 11 3.16 -32.22 -2.76
CA ASP A 11 3.50 -30.87 -2.28
C ASP A 11 4.70 -30.83 -1.30
N VAL A 12 4.78 -31.80 -0.39
CA VAL A 12 5.91 -31.94 0.56
C VAL A 12 7.29 -32.13 -0.10
N PHE A 13 7.33 -32.45 -1.38
CA PHE A 13 8.51 -32.65 -2.21
C PHE A 13 8.51 -31.77 -3.47
N ASP A 14 7.51 -30.90 -3.62
CA ASP A 14 7.43 -29.90 -4.66
C ASP A 14 8.11 -28.61 -4.19
N PHE A 15 8.53 -27.77 -5.13
CA PHE A 15 9.06 -26.43 -4.89
C PHE A 15 8.13 -25.33 -5.41
N ASP A 16 7.06 -25.69 -6.11
CA ASP A 16 6.04 -24.82 -6.70
C ASP A 16 4.72 -25.62 -6.69
N ASN A 17 3.97 -25.59 -5.59
CA ASN A 17 2.86 -26.54 -5.41
C ASN A 17 1.65 -26.27 -6.31
N ASP A 18 1.43 -25.03 -6.75
CA ASP A 18 0.32 -24.65 -7.63
C ASP A 18 0.74 -24.45 -9.09
N GLY A 19 2.03 -24.53 -9.38
CA GLY A 19 2.56 -24.69 -10.73
C GLY A 19 2.46 -23.43 -11.58
N ASP A 20 2.37 -22.25 -10.95
CA ASP A 20 2.27 -20.96 -11.64
C ASP A 20 3.65 -20.37 -12.02
N GLY A 21 4.71 -21.06 -11.59
CA GLY A 21 6.11 -20.75 -11.88
C GLY A 21 6.80 -19.93 -10.80
N VAL A 22 6.11 -19.52 -9.73
CA VAL A 22 6.70 -18.84 -8.58
C VAL A 22 7.06 -19.88 -7.51
N PRO A 23 8.31 -19.93 -7.03
CA PRO A 23 8.69 -20.91 -6.01
C PRO A 23 7.99 -20.65 -4.67
N ASP A 24 7.54 -21.71 -4.00
CA ASP A 24 6.83 -21.69 -2.71
C ASP A 24 7.51 -20.83 -1.63
N SER A 25 8.84 -20.68 -1.70
CA SER A 25 9.62 -19.92 -0.72
C SER A 25 9.41 -18.42 -0.79
N VAL A 26 8.94 -17.91 -1.92
CA VAL A 26 8.75 -16.48 -2.21
C VAL A 26 7.35 -16.16 -2.72
N ASP A 27 6.55 -17.17 -3.05
CA ASP A 27 5.18 -17.03 -3.46
C ASP A 27 4.26 -16.60 -2.30
N SER A 28 3.40 -15.61 -2.57
CA SER A 28 2.38 -15.11 -1.64
C SER A 28 1.15 -16.02 -1.51
N ALA A 29 0.91 -16.90 -2.47
CA ALA A 29 -0.24 -17.80 -2.55
C ALA A 29 0.10 -19.26 -2.93
N PRO A 30 1.12 -19.92 -2.32
CA PRO A 30 1.80 -21.16 -2.78
C PRO A 30 0.99 -22.45 -2.78
N ASN A 31 -0.32 -22.37 -2.63
CA ASN A 31 -1.23 -23.52 -2.67
C ASN A 31 -2.55 -23.14 -3.38
N TYR A 32 -2.58 -22.04 -4.13
CA TYR A 32 -3.81 -21.46 -4.65
C TYR A 32 -3.81 -21.47 -6.18
N VAL A 33 -4.41 -22.53 -6.74
CA VAL A 33 -4.67 -22.62 -8.18
C VAL A 33 -6.00 -21.95 -8.53
N ASP A 34 -5.99 -20.94 -9.40
CA ASP A 34 -7.19 -20.31 -9.94
C ASP A 34 -7.06 -20.04 -11.46
N ALA A 35 -8.14 -19.62 -12.09
CA ALA A 35 -8.19 -19.27 -13.50
C ALA A 35 -7.23 -18.11 -13.83
N LEU A 36 -6.96 -17.20 -12.89
CA LEU A 36 -6.06 -16.07 -13.12
C LEU A 36 -4.57 -16.44 -13.01
N SER A 37 -4.21 -17.47 -12.25
CA SER A 37 -2.85 -18.03 -12.21
C SER A 37 -2.59 -19.04 -13.34
N SER A 38 -3.65 -19.68 -13.87
CA SER A 38 -3.53 -20.72 -14.91
C SER A 38 -3.89 -20.28 -16.34
N ALA A 39 -4.41 -19.07 -16.54
CA ALA A 39 -4.69 -18.50 -17.85
C ALA A 39 -4.17 -17.06 -17.96
N ALA A 40 -3.55 -16.76 -19.10
CA ALA A 40 -3.03 -15.44 -19.39
C ALA A 40 -4.17 -14.42 -19.43
N GLN A 41 -3.98 -13.29 -18.76
CA GLN A 41 -4.88 -12.16 -18.69
C GLN A 41 -4.26 -10.98 -19.44
N SER A 42 -5.05 -10.34 -20.30
CA SER A 42 -4.75 -8.97 -20.75
C SER A 42 -5.24 -7.92 -19.75
N GLU A 43 -6.31 -8.27 -19.03
CA GLU A 43 -6.94 -7.46 -17.99
C GLU A 43 -7.77 -8.36 -17.06
N PHE A 44 -8.01 -7.90 -15.83
CA PHE A 44 -9.03 -8.51 -14.96
C PHE A 44 -9.75 -7.44 -14.15
N ASP A 45 -10.95 -7.77 -13.68
CA ASP A 45 -11.74 -6.92 -12.80
C ASP A 45 -11.42 -7.23 -11.34
N LEU A 46 -11.02 -6.21 -10.58
CA LEU A 46 -10.83 -6.24 -9.14
C LEU A 46 -12.02 -5.60 -8.44
N THR A 47 -12.66 -6.37 -7.57
CA THR A 47 -13.72 -5.90 -6.68
C THR A 47 -13.41 -6.40 -5.28
N LEU A 48 -13.28 -5.48 -4.32
CA LEU A 48 -13.22 -5.85 -2.91
C LEU A 48 -14.46 -5.35 -2.18
N SER A 49 -15.01 -6.20 -1.32
CA SER A 49 -16.25 -5.95 -0.59
C SER A 49 -16.22 -6.67 0.76
N GLY A 50 -17.20 -6.37 1.61
CA GLY A 50 -17.37 -7.05 2.90
C GLY A 50 -16.48 -6.50 4.01
N PHE A 51 -16.01 -5.26 3.85
CA PHE A 51 -15.32 -4.54 4.91
C PHE A 51 -16.33 -3.93 5.88
N ASP A 52 -16.14 -4.13 7.18
CA ASP A 52 -16.86 -3.36 8.20
C ASP A 52 -16.13 -2.03 8.34
N ASP A 53 -16.69 -0.96 7.78
CA ASP A 53 -15.98 0.29 7.55
C ASP A 53 -16.78 1.47 8.08
N THR A 54 -16.56 1.78 9.36
CA THR A 54 -17.01 3.03 9.98
C THR A 54 -15.86 4.01 10.20
N THR A 55 -14.64 3.60 9.88
CA THR A 55 -13.41 4.39 10.02
C THR A 55 -12.54 4.17 8.80
N SER A 56 -12.37 5.21 7.98
CA SER A 56 -11.47 5.21 6.82
C SER A 56 -10.04 4.88 7.27
N ARG A 57 -9.61 3.64 7.00
CA ARG A 57 -8.28 3.10 7.36
C ARG A 57 -7.59 2.51 6.14
N ASN A 58 -6.27 2.39 6.23
CA ASN A 58 -5.46 1.87 5.15
C ASN A 58 -5.82 0.40 4.87
N LEU A 59 -6.04 0.11 3.60
CA LEU A 59 -6.19 -1.21 3.05
C LEU A 59 -5.15 -1.37 1.96
N VAL A 60 -4.20 -2.25 2.18
CA VAL A 60 -3.13 -2.54 1.23
C VAL A 60 -3.51 -3.78 0.44
N VAL A 61 -3.40 -3.68 -0.88
CA VAL A 61 -3.60 -4.78 -1.82
C VAL A 61 -2.25 -5.08 -2.47
N ASP A 62 -1.70 -6.23 -2.14
CA ASP A 62 -0.47 -6.75 -2.74
C ASP A 62 -0.85 -7.71 -3.85
N LEU A 63 -0.37 -7.44 -5.06
CA LEU A 63 -0.51 -8.29 -6.23
C LEU A 63 0.83 -8.88 -6.60
N GLU A 64 0.85 -10.18 -6.85
CA GLU A 64 1.99 -10.87 -7.43
C GLU A 64 1.60 -11.30 -8.85
N VAL A 65 2.39 -10.87 -9.83
CA VAL A 65 2.09 -11.04 -11.25
C VAL A 65 3.32 -11.55 -12.00
N ARG A 66 3.08 -12.32 -13.04
CA ARG A 66 4.14 -12.89 -13.89
C ARG A 66 3.80 -12.70 -15.37
N PRO A 67 4.73 -12.19 -16.21
CA PRO A 67 4.46 -12.05 -17.64
C PRO A 67 4.35 -13.42 -18.30
N THR A 68 3.58 -13.51 -19.38
CA THR A 68 3.47 -14.74 -20.17
C THR A 68 4.80 -15.14 -20.83
N ILE A 69 5.64 -14.16 -21.17
CA ILE A 69 6.99 -14.36 -21.68
C ILE A 69 7.97 -14.17 -20.50
N ALA A 70 8.43 -15.26 -19.91
CA ALA A 70 9.31 -15.23 -18.73
C ALA A 70 10.59 -14.39 -18.92
N ASP A 71 11.14 -14.30 -20.14
CA ASP A 71 12.31 -13.48 -20.43
C ASP A 71 12.08 -11.97 -20.21
N HIS A 72 10.82 -11.51 -20.18
CA HIS A 72 10.47 -10.12 -19.89
C HIS A 72 10.76 -9.73 -18.43
N LEU A 73 10.82 -10.70 -17.51
CA LEU A 73 11.24 -10.48 -16.12
C LEU A 73 12.65 -9.90 -16.01
N TYR A 74 13.54 -10.23 -16.96
CA TYR A 74 14.91 -9.72 -17.02
C TYR A 74 15.01 -8.38 -17.79
N GLN A 75 13.89 -7.84 -18.27
CA GLN A 75 13.85 -6.59 -19.02
C GLN A 75 13.44 -5.40 -18.17
N SER A 76 12.96 -5.64 -16.96
CA SER A 76 12.57 -4.61 -15.99
C SER A 76 13.73 -3.67 -15.71
N TYR A 77 13.48 -2.37 -15.88
CA TYR A 77 14.45 -1.30 -15.65
C TYR A 77 15.71 -1.41 -16.50
N ASN A 78 15.66 -2.15 -17.62
CA ASN A 78 16.76 -2.15 -18.57
C ASN A 78 16.92 -0.75 -19.15
N VAL A 79 18.16 -0.27 -19.04
CA VAL A 79 18.59 0.98 -19.64
C VAL A 79 19.05 0.72 -21.06
N LEU A 80 18.52 1.52 -21.99
CA LEU A 80 18.83 1.48 -23.41
C LEU A 80 19.45 2.82 -23.82
N ASP A 81 20.27 2.77 -24.86
CA ASP A 81 21.00 3.89 -25.42
C ASP A 81 20.38 4.26 -26.77
N TRP A 82 19.67 5.38 -26.83
CA TRP A 82 19.16 5.94 -28.08
C TRP A 82 20.31 6.63 -28.84
N PRO A 83 20.35 6.57 -30.17
CA PRO A 83 21.40 7.22 -30.93
C PRO A 83 21.52 8.73 -30.63
N ASP A 84 22.75 9.18 -30.38
CA ASP A 84 23.11 10.60 -30.32
C ASP A 84 22.67 11.38 -31.59
N ASP A 85 22.47 12.69 -31.43
CA ASP A 85 22.15 13.65 -32.50
C ASP A 85 20.84 13.37 -33.26
N ASP A 86 19.89 12.65 -32.65
CA ASP A 86 18.55 12.51 -33.19
C ASP A 86 17.68 13.74 -32.88
N THR A 87 17.63 14.67 -33.83
CA THR A 87 16.79 15.87 -33.76
C THR A 87 15.53 15.75 -34.63
N GLU A 88 15.20 14.56 -35.13
CA GLU A 88 14.09 14.34 -36.07
C GLU A 88 13.15 13.26 -35.57
N GLY A 89 12.07 13.62 -34.87
CA GLY A 89 11.06 12.64 -34.48
C GLY A 89 10.26 13.04 -33.24
N GLN A 90 9.68 12.04 -32.59
CA GLN A 90 9.04 12.21 -31.28
C GLN A 90 10.06 12.27 -30.14
N ILE A 91 11.27 11.74 -30.37
CA ILE A 91 12.40 11.81 -29.45
C ILE A 91 13.37 12.83 -30.04
N THR A 92 13.61 13.91 -29.30
CA THR A 92 14.60 14.93 -29.67
C THR A 92 15.73 14.89 -28.66
N ARG A 93 16.96 14.71 -29.13
CA ARG A 93 18.19 14.65 -28.33
C ARG A 93 19.19 15.68 -28.84
N VAL A 94 19.21 16.82 -28.15
CA VAL A 94 20.18 17.91 -28.36
C VAL A 94 21.37 17.74 -27.42
N TYR A 95 21.12 17.20 -26.23
CA TYR A 95 22.14 16.84 -25.25
C TYR A 95 22.39 15.34 -25.26
N ASN A 96 23.64 14.97 -24.93
CA ASN A 96 24.02 13.59 -24.64
C ASN A 96 24.00 13.34 -23.12
N THR A 97 22.94 13.84 -22.47
CA THR A 97 22.68 13.63 -21.04
C THR A 97 22.26 12.19 -20.83
N THR A 98 22.82 11.53 -19.85
CA THR A 98 22.47 10.15 -19.51
C THR A 98 21.56 10.13 -18.29
N LEU A 99 20.88 9.00 -18.05
CA LEU A 99 20.10 8.82 -16.83
C LEU A 99 20.96 9.03 -15.57
N ALA A 100 22.27 8.72 -15.62
CA ALA A 100 23.18 8.99 -14.53
C ALA A 100 23.39 10.49 -14.26
N ASP A 101 23.38 11.33 -15.29
CA ASP A 101 23.50 12.80 -15.14
C ASP A 101 22.27 13.40 -14.46
N GLU A 102 21.09 12.79 -14.66
CA GLU A 102 19.82 13.14 -14.01
C GLU A 102 19.67 12.54 -12.59
N GLY A 103 20.69 11.87 -12.09
CA GLY A 103 20.73 11.34 -10.72
C GLY A 103 20.19 9.91 -10.56
N TYR A 104 19.92 9.19 -11.65
CA TYR A 104 19.59 7.77 -11.60
C TYR A 104 20.86 6.92 -11.50
N ASP A 105 21.07 6.28 -10.35
CA ASP A 105 22.24 5.43 -10.07
C ASP A 105 21.86 3.94 -10.22
N SER A 106 21.95 3.41 -11.43
CA SER A 106 21.71 1.98 -11.69
C SER A 106 22.64 1.44 -12.80
N THR A 107 22.64 0.12 -12.98
CA THR A 107 23.55 -0.50 -13.96
C THR A 107 23.15 -0.11 -15.39
N GLY A 108 24.02 0.61 -16.08
CA GLY A 108 23.79 1.03 -17.47
C GLY A 108 23.34 2.48 -17.62
N THR A 109 22.97 3.18 -16.54
CA THR A 109 22.56 4.60 -16.59
C THR A 109 23.67 5.54 -17.04
N ASP A 110 24.94 5.16 -16.88
CA ASP A 110 26.11 5.91 -17.37
C ASP A 110 26.20 6.02 -18.91
N GLN A 111 25.40 5.23 -19.63
CA GLN A 111 25.48 5.09 -21.09
C GLN A 111 24.10 5.06 -21.76
N GLY A 112 23.02 5.25 -21.03
CA GLY A 112 21.69 5.20 -21.62
C GLY A 112 20.80 6.33 -21.16
N ASP A 113 19.84 6.60 -22.02
CA ASP A 113 18.90 7.71 -21.95
C ASP A 113 17.46 7.22 -22.10
N MET A 114 17.25 5.91 -22.17
CA MET A 114 15.94 5.26 -22.16
C MET A 114 15.87 4.19 -21.08
N MET A 115 14.67 3.99 -20.54
CA MET A 115 14.40 2.97 -19.53
C MET A 115 13.05 2.29 -19.80
N LEU A 116 13.04 0.96 -19.67
CA LEU A 116 11.80 0.16 -19.70
C LEU A 116 11.28 -0.03 -18.28
N VAL A 117 10.11 0.51 -17.99
CA VAL A 117 9.49 0.41 -16.65
C VAL A 117 8.20 -0.39 -16.76
N PRO A 118 8.15 -1.60 -16.17
CA PRO A 118 6.92 -2.36 -16.08
C PRO A 118 6.06 -1.79 -14.94
N MET A 119 4.79 -1.55 -15.22
CA MET A 119 3.83 -0.99 -14.28
C MET A 119 2.50 -1.73 -14.32
N LEU A 120 1.77 -1.60 -13.22
CA LEU A 120 0.38 -1.96 -13.12
C LEU A 120 -0.48 -0.70 -13.32
N GLU A 121 -1.35 -0.73 -14.32
CA GLU A 121 -2.36 0.30 -14.58
C GLU A 121 -3.69 -0.18 -14.01
N ILE A 122 -4.25 0.57 -13.06
CA ILE A 122 -5.58 0.33 -12.50
C ILE A 122 -6.51 1.44 -12.98
N THR A 123 -7.49 1.08 -13.81
CA THR A 123 -8.59 1.96 -14.20
C THR A 123 -9.65 1.94 -13.12
N ILE A 124 -9.91 3.10 -12.54
CA ILE A 124 -10.94 3.33 -11.52
C ILE A 124 -12.05 4.17 -12.17
N PRO A 125 -13.32 3.74 -12.06
CA PRO A 125 -14.45 4.47 -12.62
C PRO A 125 -14.50 5.94 -12.19
N ALA A 126 -14.94 6.80 -13.09
CA ALA A 126 -15.02 8.23 -12.83
C ALA A 126 -15.86 8.54 -11.57
N PRO A 127 -15.48 9.54 -10.75
CA PRO A 127 -16.22 9.90 -9.54
C PRO A 127 -17.74 10.06 -9.72
N ASP A 128 -18.17 10.70 -10.80
CA ASP A 128 -19.59 10.94 -11.11
C ASP A 128 -20.36 9.64 -11.48
N ASP A 129 -19.64 8.62 -11.95
CA ASP A 129 -20.19 7.31 -12.30
C ASP A 129 -20.23 6.35 -11.09
N ASN A 130 -19.57 6.69 -9.98
CA ASN A 130 -19.56 5.92 -8.73
C ASN A 130 -20.09 6.73 -7.54
N PRO A 131 -21.37 7.14 -7.52
CA PRO A 131 -21.91 8.09 -6.53
C PRO A 131 -21.94 7.55 -5.09
N ASP A 132 -21.89 6.24 -4.90
CA ASP A 132 -21.84 5.62 -3.56
C ASP A 132 -20.41 5.61 -2.99
N ASN A 133 -19.38 5.69 -3.85
CA ASN A 133 -17.98 5.77 -3.47
C ASN A 133 -17.17 6.57 -4.53
N PRO A 134 -17.30 7.90 -4.57
CA PRO A 134 -16.76 8.71 -5.67
C PRO A 134 -15.22 8.79 -5.68
N SER A 135 -14.53 8.40 -4.61
CA SER A 135 -13.07 8.28 -4.61
C SER A 135 -12.57 6.95 -5.17
N GLY A 136 -13.46 5.98 -5.43
CA GLY A 136 -13.05 4.60 -5.75
C GLY A 136 -12.22 3.97 -4.63
N GLY A 137 -12.44 4.41 -3.38
CA GLY A 137 -11.65 3.95 -2.24
C GLY A 137 -10.21 4.47 -2.22
N LEU A 138 -9.85 5.46 -3.04
CA LEU A 138 -8.56 6.14 -2.94
C LEU A 138 -8.49 7.01 -1.67
N PRO A 139 -7.29 7.23 -1.10
CA PRO A 139 -7.10 8.07 0.08
C PRO A 139 -7.53 9.53 -0.16
N ILE A 140 -8.39 10.04 0.72
CA ILE A 140 -8.88 11.43 0.68
C ILE A 140 -8.10 12.26 1.70
N LEU A 141 -7.69 13.46 1.33
CA LEU A 141 -7.05 14.44 2.23
C LEU A 141 -7.92 14.68 3.46
N ALA A 142 -7.34 14.53 4.65
CA ALA A 142 -8.06 14.74 5.92
C ALA A 142 -8.68 16.14 6.08
N SER A 143 -8.20 17.13 5.33
CA SER A 143 -8.72 18.50 5.34
C SER A 143 -9.89 18.73 4.36
N TYR A 144 -10.10 17.82 3.41
CA TYR A 144 -11.13 17.92 2.41
C TYR A 144 -12.48 17.45 2.96
N SER A 145 -13.54 18.18 2.63
CA SER A 145 -14.92 17.87 3.06
C SER A 145 -15.97 18.23 1.99
N GLY A 146 -15.51 18.42 0.75
CA GLY A 146 -16.35 18.72 -0.40
C GLY A 146 -16.96 17.47 -1.03
N GLU A 147 -17.73 17.68 -2.09
CA GLU A 147 -18.22 16.61 -2.95
C GLU A 147 -17.17 16.29 -4.02
N ILE A 148 -16.75 15.03 -4.09
CA ILE A 148 -15.82 14.54 -5.12
C ILE A 148 -16.62 14.32 -6.40
N THR A 149 -16.20 14.99 -7.47
CA THR A 149 -16.84 14.93 -8.81
C THR A 149 -15.76 15.00 -9.88
N ASN A 150 -16.09 14.67 -11.12
CA ASN A 150 -15.15 14.76 -12.25
C ASN A 150 -14.64 16.18 -12.51
N ALA A 151 -15.32 17.20 -11.96
CA ALA A 151 -14.97 18.61 -12.15
C ALA A 151 -14.00 19.16 -11.09
N VAL A 152 -13.64 18.37 -10.08
CA VAL A 152 -12.75 18.78 -8.99
C VAL A 152 -11.38 18.14 -9.20
N ASP A 153 -10.36 18.97 -9.40
CA ASP A 153 -8.98 18.53 -9.62
C ASP A 153 -8.50 17.57 -8.52
N LEU A 154 -7.74 16.54 -8.90
CA LEU A 154 -7.23 15.51 -7.99
C LEU A 154 -6.46 16.10 -6.81
N GLU A 155 -5.60 17.08 -7.03
CA GLU A 155 -4.77 17.73 -5.99
C GLU A 155 -5.60 18.39 -4.87
N ILE A 156 -6.90 18.62 -5.07
CA ILE A 156 -7.77 19.26 -4.09
C ILE A 156 -8.28 18.26 -3.04
N TRP A 157 -8.50 17.00 -3.42
CA TRP A 157 -9.16 16.01 -2.59
C TRP A 157 -8.35 14.73 -2.36
N LEU A 158 -7.50 14.33 -3.31
CA LEU A 158 -6.69 13.12 -3.25
C LEU A 158 -5.46 13.35 -2.37
N ASP A 159 -5.17 12.42 -1.48
CA ASP A 159 -3.93 12.45 -0.66
C ASP A 159 -2.75 11.89 -1.46
N THR A 160 -2.21 12.71 -2.36
CA THR A 160 -1.09 12.33 -3.23
C THR A 160 0.20 12.10 -2.45
N ASP A 161 0.44 12.86 -1.38
CA ASP A 161 1.62 12.71 -0.53
C ASP A 161 1.66 11.29 0.09
N LEU A 162 0.51 10.77 0.51
CA LEU A 162 0.40 9.40 1.03
C LEU A 162 0.60 8.36 -0.08
N LEU A 163 0.05 8.58 -1.28
CA LEU A 163 0.22 7.64 -2.40
C LEU A 163 1.65 7.60 -2.93
N ASP A 164 2.35 8.74 -2.92
CA ASP A 164 3.76 8.84 -3.33
C ASP A 164 4.69 8.01 -2.42
N GLU A 165 4.37 7.87 -1.13
CA GLU A 165 5.11 6.98 -0.22
C GLU A 165 5.07 5.50 -0.69
N TYR A 166 4.01 5.11 -1.38
CA TYR A 166 3.81 3.78 -1.96
C TYR A 166 4.20 3.72 -3.44
N SER A 167 4.78 4.79 -3.99
CA SER A 167 5.12 4.92 -5.42
C SER A 167 3.92 4.74 -6.36
N ILE A 168 2.75 5.24 -5.93
CA ILE A 168 1.51 5.20 -6.69
C ILE A 168 1.24 6.60 -7.23
N SER A 169 1.07 6.72 -8.55
CA SER A 169 0.63 7.97 -9.18
C SER A 169 -0.77 7.82 -9.75
N VAL A 170 -1.60 8.84 -9.61
CA VAL A 170 -2.98 8.83 -10.11
C VAL A 170 -3.19 10.01 -11.06
N THR A 171 -3.76 9.72 -12.22
CA THR A 171 -4.14 10.72 -13.22
C THR A 171 -5.62 10.61 -13.54
N GLN A 172 -6.22 11.70 -14.00
CA GLN A 172 -7.61 11.74 -14.44
C GLN A 172 -7.67 11.99 -15.94
N ASP A 173 -8.58 11.29 -16.63
CA ASP A 173 -8.91 11.53 -18.02
C ASP A 173 -9.73 12.83 -18.18
N ASP A 174 -9.29 13.70 -19.09
CA ASP A 174 -9.93 15.01 -19.30
C ASP A 174 -11.33 14.90 -19.96
N ASP A 175 -11.62 13.81 -20.68
CA ASP A 175 -12.86 13.67 -21.46
C ASP A 175 -14.00 13.07 -20.62
N ASP A 176 -13.73 12.03 -19.84
CA ASP A 176 -14.75 11.31 -19.06
C ASP A 176 -14.53 11.29 -17.55
N GLY A 177 -13.39 11.78 -17.06
CA GLY A 177 -13.06 11.83 -15.63
C GLY A 177 -12.62 10.49 -15.03
N THR A 178 -12.42 9.46 -15.85
CA THR A 178 -11.88 8.16 -15.43
C THR A 178 -10.52 8.34 -14.77
N LEU A 179 -10.28 7.61 -13.70
CA LEU A 179 -9.01 7.68 -12.97
C LEU A 179 -8.12 6.52 -13.39
N TYR A 180 -6.83 6.79 -13.58
CA TYR A 180 -5.79 5.80 -13.83
C TYR A 180 -4.75 5.86 -12.72
N ALA A 181 -4.61 4.79 -11.96
CA ALA A 181 -3.54 4.63 -10.98
C ALA A 181 -2.41 3.78 -11.59
N TYR A 182 -1.19 4.29 -11.58
CA TYR A 182 0.01 3.60 -12.04
C TYR A 182 0.87 3.21 -10.85
N ILE A 183 1.20 1.91 -10.78
CA ILE A 183 1.97 1.30 -9.71
C ILE A 183 3.23 0.69 -10.33
N ALA A 184 4.40 1.13 -9.87
CA ALA A 184 5.66 0.55 -10.33
C ALA A 184 5.80 -0.91 -9.86
N LEU A 185 6.23 -1.79 -10.75
CA LEU A 185 6.43 -3.20 -10.43
C LEU A 185 7.81 -3.45 -9.83
N SER A 186 7.83 -4.07 -8.65
CA SER A 186 9.05 -4.50 -7.96
C SER A 186 9.41 -5.93 -8.33
N GLN A 187 10.70 -6.22 -8.49
CA GLN A 187 11.17 -7.56 -8.86
C GLN A 187 11.19 -8.49 -7.65
N ILE A 188 10.60 -9.69 -7.80
CA ILE A 188 10.69 -10.77 -6.82
C ILE A 188 11.69 -11.79 -7.34
N GLU A 189 12.67 -12.12 -6.51
CA GLU A 189 13.77 -13.01 -6.87
C GLU A 189 13.73 -14.33 -6.10
N ASP A 190 14.16 -15.41 -6.76
CA ASP A 190 14.36 -16.70 -6.12
C ASP A 190 15.44 -16.59 -5.02
N ALA A 191 15.08 -17.03 -3.81
CA ALA A 191 15.92 -17.06 -2.62
C ALA A 191 17.27 -17.80 -2.80
N THR A 192 17.42 -18.65 -3.82
CA THR A 192 18.64 -19.43 -4.07
C THR A 192 19.48 -18.92 -5.24
N GLY A 193 18.87 -18.20 -6.20
CA GLY A 193 19.46 -17.94 -7.50
C GLY A 193 19.53 -16.46 -7.91
N GLU A 194 18.90 -15.54 -7.17
CA GLU A 194 18.77 -14.12 -7.54
C GLU A 194 18.17 -13.93 -8.96
N ALA A 195 17.46 -14.94 -9.45
CA ALA A 195 16.75 -14.88 -10.71
C ALA A 195 15.36 -14.30 -10.46
N PRO A 196 14.88 -13.33 -11.25
CA PRO A 196 13.51 -12.88 -11.16
C PRO A 196 12.54 -14.01 -11.48
N VAL A 197 11.51 -14.14 -10.66
CA VAL A 197 10.45 -15.15 -10.81
C VAL A 197 9.07 -14.52 -11.00
N ALA A 198 8.86 -13.33 -10.47
CA ALA A 198 7.61 -12.58 -10.57
C ALA A 198 7.87 -11.08 -10.33
N TRP A 199 6.81 -10.29 -10.46
CA TRP A 199 6.75 -8.91 -10.01
C TRP A 199 5.73 -8.74 -8.90
N GLY A 200 6.06 -7.95 -7.89
CA GLY A 200 5.15 -7.50 -6.84
C GLY A 200 4.68 -6.07 -7.09
N ALA A 201 3.40 -5.82 -6.89
CA ALA A 201 2.78 -4.50 -6.92
C ALA A 201 2.01 -4.27 -5.62
N GLN A 202 2.08 -3.05 -5.08
CA GLN A 202 1.37 -2.69 -3.87
C GLN A 202 0.48 -1.48 -4.13
N MET A 203 -0.83 -1.66 -3.96
CA MET A 203 -1.82 -0.59 -4.06
C MET A 203 -2.36 -0.24 -2.68
N LEU A 204 -2.40 1.05 -2.37
CA LEU A 204 -3.02 1.57 -1.16
C LEU A 204 -4.44 2.07 -1.46
N TYR A 205 -5.39 1.55 -0.72
CA TYR A 205 -6.76 2.04 -0.65
C TYR A 205 -7.06 2.55 0.77
N ARG A 206 -8.06 3.41 0.88
CA ARG A 206 -8.64 3.89 2.13
C ARG A 206 -10.15 4.04 1.97
N PRO A 207 -10.89 2.93 1.82
CA PRO A 207 -12.33 2.99 1.61
C PRO A 207 -13.04 3.81 2.71
N ASP A 208 -14.15 4.43 2.34
CA ASP A 208 -15.05 5.16 3.26
C ASP A 208 -16.44 4.50 3.26
N GLY A 209 -16.46 3.15 3.25
CA GLY A 209 -17.69 2.39 3.05
C GLY A 209 -17.47 0.88 2.94
N ALA A 210 -18.58 0.14 2.94
CA ALA A 210 -18.56 -1.33 2.98
C ALA A 210 -18.20 -2.01 1.64
N ASP A 211 -18.25 -1.26 0.54
CA ASP A 211 -17.98 -1.71 -0.82
C ASP A 211 -17.33 -0.58 -1.62
N TRP A 212 -16.52 -0.94 -2.61
CA TRP A 212 -15.85 -0.02 -3.50
C TRP A 212 -16.72 0.50 -4.64
N GLY A 213 -17.88 -0.12 -4.86
CA GLY A 213 -18.82 0.25 -5.90
C GLY A 213 -18.55 -0.54 -7.18
N GLU A 214 -18.21 0.15 -8.26
CA GLU A 214 -17.94 -0.46 -9.56
C GLU A 214 -16.54 -1.11 -9.62
N ASN A 215 -16.37 -2.06 -10.55
CA ASN A 215 -15.12 -2.82 -10.68
C ASN A 215 -13.96 -1.91 -11.09
N HIS A 216 -12.79 -2.12 -10.47
CA HIS A 216 -11.54 -1.57 -10.97
C HIS A 216 -10.94 -2.52 -11.99
N GLN A 217 -10.53 -2.01 -13.14
CA GLN A 217 -9.91 -2.84 -14.16
C GLN A 217 -8.41 -2.77 -14.04
N VAL A 218 -7.76 -3.92 -14.05
CA VAL A 218 -6.33 -4.06 -13.77
C VAL A 218 -5.60 -4.59 -15.00
N ARG A 219 -4.55 -3.88 -15.44
CA ARG A 219 -3.74 -4.20 -16.63
C ARG A 219 -2.26 -4.06 -16.35
N MET A 220 -1.44 -4.80 -17.09
CA MET A 220 0.02 -4.61 -17.09
C MET A 220 0.45 -3.79 -18.28
N VAL A 221 1.27 -2.77 -18.03
CA VAL A 221 1.78 -1.85 -19.04
C VAL A 221 3.30 -1.70 -18.92
N TRP A 222 3.98 -1.74 -20.06
CA TRP A 222 5.36 -1.29 -20.19
C TRP A 222 5.37 0.16 -20.58
N LEU A 223 6.02 1.00 -19.79
CA LEU A 223 6.36 2.36 -20.19
C LEU A 223 7.79 2.41 -20.70
N VAL A 224 7.96 2.96 -21.89
CA VAL A 224 9.27 3.36 -22.40
C VAL A 224 9.45 4.81 -22.01
N GLN A 225 10.34 5.06 -21.06
CA GLN A 225 10.76 6.39 -20.68
C GLN A 225 12.03 6.75 -21.44
N ALA A 226 12.14 7.99 -21.90
CA ALA A 226 13.32 8.50 -22.56
C ALA A 226 13.61 9.91 -22.06
N LEU A 227 14.89 10.24 -21.91
CA LEU A 227 15.31 11.63 -21.78
C LEU A 227 15.06 12.31 -23.12
N THR A 228 14.20 13.31 -23.12
CA THR A 228 13.87 14.10 -24.30
C THR A 228 14.19 15.54 -24.02
N ASP A 229 14.81 16.20 -25.00
CA ASP A 229 15.09 17.63 -24.91
C ASP A 229 13.95 18.41 -25.55
N SER A 230 13.36 19.29 -24.76
CA SER A 230 12.32 20.20 -25.22
C SER A 230 12.84 21.63 -25.20
N CYS A 231 12.35 22.48 -26.10
CA CYS A 231 12.75 23.86 -26.12
C CYS A 231 11.91 24.69 -25.16
N ASP A 232 12.56 25.40 -24.24
CA ASP A 232 11.92 26.36 -23.35
C ASP A 232 11.58 27.65 -24.11
N THR A 233 10.30 27.80 -24.41
CA THR A 233 9.75 28.98 -25.09
C THR A 233 9.29 30.07 -24.13
N THR A 234 9.44 29.90 -22.82
CA THR A 234 8.84 30.81 -21.81
C THR A 234 9.40 32.23 -21.88
N ALA A 235 10.66 32.37 -22.30
CA ALA A 235 11.32 33.66 -22.46
C ALA A 235 11.23 34.25 -23.89
N MET A 236 10.55 33.56 -24.82
CA MET A 236 10.34 34.06 -26.18
C MET A 236 9.41 35.28 -26.21
N THR A 237 9.65 36.16 -27.17
CA THR A 237 8.71 37.23 -27.53
C THR A 237 7.86 36.84 -28.73
N ASP A 238 6.67 37.43 -28.89
CA ASP A 238 5.74 37.13 -30.01
C ASP A 238 6.33 37.27 -31.43
N ASN A 239 7.53 37.84 -31.59
CA ASN A 239 8.21 38.00 -32.89
C ASN A 239 9.39 37.03 -33.07
N ASP A 240 9.70 36.21 -32.08
CA ASP A 240 10.77 35.23 -32.15
C ASP A 240 10.24 33.97 -32.87
N ASP A 241 11.06 33.44 -33.75
CA ASP A 241 10.82 32.17 -34.44
C ASP A 241 11.39 31.06 -33.55
N GLU A 242 10.57 30.05 -33.22
CA GLU A 242 10.93 28.98 -32.28
C GLU A 242 12.19 28.24 -32.71
N ASP A 243 12.26 27.83 -33.99
CA ASP A 243 13.43 27.13 -34.52
C ASP A 243 14.71 27.98 -34.38
N VAL A 244 14.58 29.30 -34.55
CA VAL A 244 15.70 30.24 -34.40
C VAL A 244 16.07 30.44 -32.94
N TRP A 245 15.09 30.53 -32.05
CA TRP A 245 15.28 30.68 -30.61
C TRP A 245 16.02 29.48 -30.03
N CYS A 246 15.54 28.28 -30.29
CA CYS A 246 16.12 27.03 -29.79
C CYS A 246 17.50 26.77 -30.40
N ALA A 247 17.74 27.16 -31.66
CA ALA A 247 19.07 27.05 -32.27
C ALA A 247 20.07 28.13 -31.81
N SER A 248 19.60 29.21 -31.15
CA SER A 248 20.45 30.35 -30.82
C SER A 248 21.27 30.18 -29.55
N ASP A 249 20.76 29.44 -28.58
CA ASP A 249 21.42 29.16 -27.30
C ASP A 249 21.06 27.75 -26.83
N SER A 250 22.07 26.99 -26.41
CA SER A 250 21.84 25.68 -25.80
C SER A 250 21.04 25.83 -24.50
N GLU A 251 21.23 26.91 -23.74
CA GLU A 251 20.49 27.14 -22.48
C GLU A 251 18.96 27.22 -22.64
N ASN A 252 18.46 27.33 -23.88
CA ASN A 252 17.03 27.29 -24.19
C ASN A 252 16.46 25.87 -24.28
N TRP A 253 17.27 24.82 -24.09
CA TRP A 253 16.82 23.43 -24.07
C TRP A 253 16.77 22.88 -22.65
N THR A 254 15.71 22.15 -22.34
CA THR A 254 15.54 21.42 -21.07
C THR A 254 15.47 19.93 -21.36
N THR A 255 16.23 19.13 -20.60
CA THR A 255 16.11 17.68 -20.62
C THR A 255 15.04 17.25 -19.62
N GLU A 256 14.10 16.42 -20.06
CA GLU A 256 13.07 15.85 -19.20
C GLU A 256 12.92 14.35 -19.47
N LEU A 257 12.72 13.56 -18.41
CA LEU A 257 12.37 12.14 -18.55
C LEU A 257 10.88 12.04 -18.85
N THR A 258 10.54 11.63 -20.06
CA THR A 258 9.14 11.55 -20.53
C THR A 258 8.80 10.14 -20.98
N VAL A 259 7.51 9.79 -20.89
CA VAL A 259 7.00 8.53 -21.44
C VAL A 259 6.75 8.73 -22.93
N ILE A 260 7.51 8.03 -23.76
CA ILE A 260 7.42 8.16 -25.23
C ILE A 260 6.51 7.11 -25.86
N GLN A 261 6.30 5.98 -25.18
CA GLN A 261 5.47 4.89 -25.66
C GLN A 261 5.02 3.99 -24.50
N SER A 262 3.80 3.47 -24.61
CA SER A 262 3.28 2.41 -23.74
C SER A 262 2.91 1.15 -24.54
N TYR A 263 3.02 -0.02 -23.89
CA TYR A 263 2.60 -1.30 -24.46
C TYR A 263 1.91 -2.15 -23.40
N TYR A 264 0.82 -2.81 -23.75
CA TYR A 264 0.17 -3.77 -22.87
C TYR A 264 0.86 -5.14 -22.93
N GLU A 265 0.94 -5.79 -21.78
CA GLU A 265 1.52 -7.13 -21.60
C GLU A 265 0.43 -8.11 -21.14
N GLU A 266 0.47 -9.35 -21.63
CA GLU A 266 -0.34 -10.44 -21.08
C GLU A 266 0.41 -11.08 -19.89
N PHE A 267 -0.29 -11.30 -18.78
CA PHE A 267 0.29 -11.76 -17.52
C PHE A 267 -0.59 -12.78 -16.80
N TYR A 268 -0.02 -13.48 -15.82
CA TYR A 268 -0.72 -14.31 -14.85
C TYR A 268 -0.75 -13.58 -13.50
N LEU A 269 -1.85 -13.70 -12.76
CA LEU A 269 -1.93 -13.27 -11.36
C LEU A 269 -1.58 -14.49 -10.50
N THR A 270 -0.37 -14.52 -9.96
CA THR A 270 0.17 -15.62 -9.16
C THR A 270 -0.23 -15.49 -7.70
N GLY A 271 -0.39 -14.26 -7.22
CA GLY A 271 -0.81 -14.00 -5.84
C GLY A 271 -1.61 -12.72 -5.66
N LEU A 272 -2.50 -12.73 -4.66
CA LEU A 272 -3.33 -11.58 -4.30
C LEU A 272 -3.58 -11.60 -2.80
N THR A 273 -2.97 -10.66 -2.08
CA THR A 273 -3.12 -10.51 -0.63
C THR A 273 -3.76 -9.16 -0.33
N VAL A 274 -4.74 -9.17 0.58
CA VAL A 274 -5.42 -7.95 1.04
C VAL A 274 -5.23 -7.82 2.53
N THR A 275 -4.57 -6.74 2.95
CA THR A 275 -4.29 -6.45 4.35
C THR A 275 -5.04 -5.18 4.76
N LYS A 276 -5.95 -5.30 5.73
CA LYS A 276 -6.62 -4.14 6.35
C LYS A 276 -5.95 -3.77 7.66
N ASP A 277 -5.59 -2.52 7.80
CA ASP A 277 -5.21 -1.96 9.09
C ASP A 277 -6.47 -1.67 9.93
N TYR A 278 -6.49 -2.19 11.16
CA TYR A 278 -7.53 -1.91 12.15
C TYR A 278 -7.03 -0.92 13.22
N GLY A 279 -5.84 -0.35 13.00
CA GLY A 279 -5.03 0.47 13.88
C GLY A 279 -4.76 -0.17 15.22
N PHE A 280 -4.57 0.69 16.23
CA PHE A 280 -3.98 0.26 17.48
C PHE A 280 -4.76 0.79 18.68
N ASP A 281 -5.31 -0.13 19.47
CA ASP A 281 -6.02 0.18 20.70
C ASP A 281 -5.12 -0.02 21.92
N VAL A 282 -5.03 1.00 22.78
CA VAL A 282 -4.25 0.95 24.02
C VAL A 282 -5.14 1.22 25.21
N ALA A 283 -5.03 0.39 26.25
CA ALA A 283 -5.58 0.69 27.56
C ALA A 283 -4.49 0.58 28.62
N VAL A 284 -4.45 1.60 29.47
CA VAL A 284 -3.54 1.68 30.60
C VAL A 284 -4.35 1.56 31.88
N LEU A 285 -4.04 0.55 32.67
CA LEU A 285 -4.63 0.32 33.99
C LEU A 285 -3.61 0.68 35.07
N SER A 286 -3.97 1.60 35.95
CA SER A 286 -3.14 2.00 37.10
C SER A 286 -3.89 1.77 38.40
N GLN A 287 -3.19 1.48 39.50
CA GLN A 287 -3.85 1.15 40.77
C GLN A 287 -4.53 2.38 41.38
N ALA A 288 -5.81 2.26 41.75
CA ALA A 288 -6.60 3.42 42.20
C ALA A 288 -6.26 3.91 43.63
N ASN A 289 -5.61 3.08 44.45
CA ASN A 289 -5.30 3.40 45.85
C ASN A 289 -3.87 3.00 46.24
N ALA A 290 -2.93 3.94 46.08
CA ALA A 290 -1.55 3.82 46.54
C ALA A 290 -1.39 3.61 48.05
N LEU A 291 -2.32 4.18 48.83
CA LEU A 291 -2.06 4.56 50.22
C LEU A 291 -2.39 3.46 51.25
N SER A 292 -2.81 2.27 50.83
CA SER A 292 -3.30 1.23 51.75
C SER A 292 -2.66 -0.16 51.60
N ALA A 293 -1.83 -0.42 50.59
CA ALA A 293 -1.24 -1.75 50.42
C ALA A 293 0.28 -1.69 50.43
N THR A 294 0.89 -2.53 51.26
CA THR A 294 2.34 -2.72 51.35
C THR A 294 2.91 -3.43 50.11
N TYR A 295 2.07 -3.80 49.13
CA TYR A 295 2.39 -4.52 47.90
C TYR A 295 1.37 -4.22 46.80
N GLU A 296 1.84 -4.04 45.56
CA GLU A 296 1.09 -3.90 44.28
C GLU A 296 0.37 -5.20 43.86
N ASN A 297 -0.24 -5.91 44.81
CA ASN A 297 -0.68 -7.29 44.63
C ASN A 297 -1.63 -7.44 43.43
N TYR A 298 -2.57 -6.52 43.26
CA TYR A 298 -3.58 -6.61 42.20
C TYR A 298 -3.04 -6.34 40.80
N LEU A 299 -2.06 -5.44 40.62
CA LEU A 299 -1.42 -5.20 39.31
C LEU A 299 -0.69 -6.46 38.85
N TRP A 300 0.07 -7.10 39.75
CA TRP A 300 0.76 -8.35 39.45
C TRP A 300 -0.21 -9.52 39.20
N HIS A 301 -1.32 -9.61 39.96
CA HIS A 301 -2.37 -10.59 39.69
C HIS A 301 -3.02 -10.38 38.33
N LEU A 302 -3.35 -9.14 37.97
CA LEU A 302 -3.93 -8.80 36.68
C LEU A 302 -2.96 -9.14 35.54
N ALA A 303 -1.71 -8.69 35.61
CA ALA A 303 -0.69 -8.97 34.59
C ALA A 303 -0.46 -10.48 34.39
N ASN A 304 -0.36 -11.23 35.50
CA ASN A 304 -0.22 -12.69 35.44
C ASN A 304 -1.49 -13.37 34.89
N SER A 305 -2.67 -12.87 35.22
CA SER A 305 -3.94 -13.45 34.76
C SER A 305 -4.20 -13.16 33.28
N LEU A 306 -3.87 -11.94 32.80
CA LEU A 306 -3.84 -11.61 31.38
C LEU A 306 -2.83 -12.50 30.65
N SER A 307 -1.59 -12.59 31.13
CA SER A 307 -0.55 -13.42 30.50
C SER A 307 -0.91 -14.92 30.47
N SER A 308 -1.50 -15.47 31.52
CA SER A 308 -1.91 -16.89 31.55
C SER A 308 -3.18 -17.17 30.76
N SER A 309 -4.10 -16.22 30.65
CA SER A 309 -5.32 -16.38 29.85
C SER A 309 -5.05 -16.22 28.36
N PHE A 310 -4.05 -15.43 27.97
CA PHE A 310 -3.84 -15.03 26.57
C PHE A 310 -2.47 -15.42 25.98
N GLY A 311 -1.44 -15.61 26.81
CA GLY A 311 -0.09 -16.02 26.37
C GLY A 311 0.07 -17.53 26.15
N GLU A 312 -0.78 -18.34 26.79
CA GLU A 312 -0.92 -19.76 26.44
C GLU A 312 -2.11 -19.85 25.48
N GLY A 313 -1.85 -20.19 24.20
CA GLY A 313 -2.79 -20.18 23.07
C GLY A 313 -4.06 -21.02 23.24
N ASN A 314 -4.88 -20.69 24.22
CA ASN A 314 -6.21 -21.21 24.42
C ASN A 314 -7.15 -20.35 23.58
N LEU A 315 -7.09 -20.60 22.26
CA LEU A 315 -8.11 -20.16 21.31
C LEU A 315 -9.45 -20.79 21.74
N LEU A 316 -10.14 -20.10 22.64
CA LEU A 316 -11.58 -20.30 22.80
C LEU A 316 -12.25 -19.88 21.48
N ALA A 317 -13.42 -20.47 21.22
CA ALA A 317 -14.10 -20.48 19.92
C ALA A 317 -14.13 -19.12 19.21
N ALA A 318 -14.35 -19.15 17.88
CA ALA A 318 -14.29 -18.10 16.85
C ALA A 318 -14.91 -16.70 17.13
N ASP A 319 -15.37 -16.43 18.35
CA ASP A 319 -15.99 -15.19 18.81
C ASP A 319 -15.32 -14.61 20.08
N THR A 320 -14.22 -15.19 20.58
CA THR A 320 -13.47 -14.65 21.72
C THR A 320 -12.28 -13.81 21.27
N ARG A 321 -12.53 -12.82 20.41
CA ARG A 321 -11.56 -11.73 20.22
C ARG A 321 -11.47 -10.93 21.52
N PHE A 322 -10.26 -10.53 21.88
CA PHE A 322 -9.99 -9.72 23.05
C PHE A 322 -10.60 -8.33 22.84
N ASP A 323 -11.73 -8.04 23.50
CA ASP A 323 -12.30 -6.70 23.52
C ASP A 323 -11.62 -5.90 24.64
N LEU A 324 -10.75 -4.96 24.25
CA LEU A 324 -10.07 -4.07 25.19
C LEU A 324 -11.09 -3.27 26.02
N ALA A 325 -12.23 -2.91 25.44
CA ALA A 325 -13.29 -2.21 26.14
C ALA A 325 -13.88 -3.08 27.26
N GLU A 326 -13.96 -4.41 27.06
CA GLU A 326 -14.37 -5.33 28.11
C GLU A 326 -13.38 -5.38 29.27
N VAL A 327 -12.07 -5.39 29.00
CA VAL A 327 -11.04 -5.35 30.06
C VAL A 327 -11.12 -4.05 30.85
N VAL A 328 -11.30 -2.93 30.17
CA VAL A 328 -11.50 -1.62 30.80
C VAL A 328 -12.77 -1.59 31.64
N ASP A 329 -13.90 -2.12 31.15
CA ASP A 329 -15.15 -2.20 31.92
C ASP A 329 -15.04 -3.17 33.11
N ARG A 330 -14.32 -4.29 32.98
CA ARG A 330 -14.12 -5.21 34.10
C ARG A 330 -13.27 -4.59 35.20
N PHE A 331 -12.14 -3.99 34.88
CA PHE A 331 -11.13 -3.64 35.89
C PHE A 331 -11.04 -2.15 36.23
N GLY A 332 -11.59 -1.27 35.39
CA GLY A 332 -11.54 0.18 35.54
C GLY A 332 -12.40 0.75 36.67
N SER A 333 -12.32 2.07 36.82
CA SER A 333 -12.94 2.83 37.93
C SER A 333 -14.45 3.06 37.79
N GLY A 334 -15.02 2.68 36.63
CA GLY A 334 -16.44 2.75 36.31
C GLY A 334 -17.08 1.39 36.09
N SER A 335 -16.48 0.33 36.63
CA SER A 335 -16.82 -1.04 36.29
C SER A 335 -18.30 -1.38 36.49
N SER A 336 -18.91 -2.03 35.50
CA SER A 336 -20.26 -2.60 35.61
C SER A 336 -20.34 -3.83 36.52
N TYR A 337 -19.18 -4.40 36.88
CA TYR A 337 -19.06 -5.62 37.67
C TYR A 337 -19.01 -5.35 39.18
N SER A 338 -19.40 -6.36 39.96
CA SER A 338 -19.41 -6.28 41.42
C SER A 338 -18.32 -7.14 42.04
N THR A 339 -17.73 -6.70 43.15
CA THR A 339 -16.70 -7.47 43.87
C THR A 339 -17.19 -8.89 44.19
N GLY A 340 -16.41 -9.89 43.78
CA GLY A 340 -16.75 -11.31 43.90
C GLY A 340 -17.32 -11.92 42.63
N ASP A 341 -17.47 -11.13 41.56
CA ASP A 341 -17.72 -11.68 40.22
C ASP A 341 -16.52 -12.50 39.75
N ALA A 342 -16.79 -13.66 39.15
CA ALA A 342 -15.76 -14.54 38.63
C ALA A 342 -14.98 -13.90 37.46
N ALA A 343 -15.61 -12.97 36.74
CA ALA A 343 -14.98 -12.23 35.64
C ALA A 343 -13.85 -11.29 36.11
N LEU A 344 -13.79 -10.98 37.42
CA LEU A 344 -12.79 -10.09 38.02
C LEU A 344 -11.58 -10.82 38.60
N TRP A 345 -11.50 -12.15 38.50
CA TRP A 345 -10.33 -12.93 38.95
C TRP A 345 -9.93 -12.66 40.41
N ASP A 346 -10.91 -12.57 41.30
CA ASP A 346 -10.76 -12.22 42.73
C ASP A 346 -10.15 -10.83 42.99
N ILE A 347 -10.03 -9.99 41.96
CA ILE A 347 -9.71 -8.57 42.09
C ILE A 347 -11.00 -7.83 42.47
N PRO A 348 -11.02 -7.01 43.53
CA PRO A 348 -12.19 -6.20 43.84
C PRO A 348 -12.55 -5.23 42.69
N ALA A 349 -13.83 -4.98 42.48
CA ALA A 349 -14.27 -4.00 41.49
C ALA A 349 -13.75 -2.59 41.85
N ASN A 350 -13.48 -1.76 40.83
CA ASN A 350 -12.92 -0.41 40.98
C ASN A 350 -11.55 -0.38 41.69
N SER A 351 -10.73 -1.43 41.52
CA SER A 351 -9.37 -1.48 42.05
C SER A 351 -8.37 -0.67 41.23
N PHE A 352 -8.70 -0.35 39.97
CA PHE A 352 -7.83 0.38 39.04
C PHE A 352 -8.52 1.63 38.49
N TYR A 353 -7.72 2.64 38.19
CA TYR A 353 -8.06 3.64 37.18
C TYR A 353 -7.71 3.06 35.81
N SER A 354 -8.51 3.42 34.82
CA SER A 354 -8.36 2.98 33.44
C SER A 354 -8.46 4.17 32.52
N GLU A 355 -7.57 4.22 31.54
CA GLU A 355 -7.70 5.11 30.40
C GLU A 355 -7.43 4.30 29.14
N SER A 356 -8.25 4.47 28.12
CA SER A 356 -8.11 3.77 26.85
C SER A 356 -8.31 4.72 25.69
N ASN A 357 -7.49 4.58 24.67
CA ASN A 357 -7.54 5.38 23.46
C ASN A 357 -7.29 4.47 22.25
N THR A 358 -7.90 4.84 21.13
CA THR A 358 -7.72 4.22 19.82
C THR A 358 -6.85 5.13 18.98
N TYR A 359 -5.93 4.53 18.25
CA TYR A 359 -5.01 5.22 17.35
C TYR A 359 -5.09 4.63 15.96
N ASP A 360 -4.65 5.42 14.98
CA ASP A 360 -4.59 5.00 13.59
C ASP A 360 -3.51 3.94 13.37
N ASP A 361 -2.38 4.04 14.08
CA ASP A 361 -1.23 3.12 13.98
C ASP A 361 -0.50 2.93 15.34
N GLU A 362 0.40 1.94 15.40
CA GLU A 362 1.17 1.60 16.61
C GLU A 362 2.13 2.73 17.04
N VAL A 363 2.75 3.45 16.10
CA VAL A 363 3.73 4.49 16.40
C VAL A 363 3.05 5.67 17.09
N SER A 364 1.95 6.16 16.51
CA SER A 364 1.09 7.20 17.10
C SER A 364 0.62 6.81 18.51
N ALA A 365 0.26 5.54 18.70
CA ALA A 365 -0.15 5.03 20.00
C ALA A 365 0.97 5.03 21.03
N LEU A 366 2.17 4.59 20.64
CA LEU A 366 3.34 4.57 21.52
C LEU A 366 3.79 5.98 21.92
N GLU A 367 3.76 6.93 20.98
CA GLU A 367 4.05 8.33 21.27
C GLU A 367 3.05 8.91 22.27
N ALA A 368 1.75 8.76 21.98
CA ALA A 368 0.69 9.28 22.86
C ALA A 368 0.67 8.60 24.24
N LEU A 369 1.04 7.32 24.32
CA LEU A 369 1.18 6.60 25.58
C LEU A 369 2.22 7.26 26.49
N VAL A 370 3.38 7.60 25.93
CA VAL A 370 4.51 8.20 26.67
C VAL A 370 4.23 9.66 27.01
N ASP A 371 3.70 10.42 26.06
CA ASP A 371 3.61 11.88 26.17
C ASP A 371 2.31 12.39 26.81
N THR A 372 1.23 11.59 26.77
CA THR A 372 -0.10 12.03 27.23
C THR A 372 -0.71 11.08 28.26
N LEU A 373 -0.99 9.82 27.92
CA LEU A 373 -1.77 8.92 28.80
C LEU A 373 -1.09 8.66 30.15
N ILE A 374 0.20 8.32 30.14
CA ILE A 374 0.93 8.04 31.39
C ILE A 374 0.98 9.30 32.27
N PRO A 375 1.38 10.48 31.75
CA PRO A 375 1.31 11.73 32.51
C PRO A 375 -0.06 12.04 33.11
N ASP A 376 -1.14 11.90 32.34
CA ASP A 376 -2.51 12.22 32.79
C ASP A 376 -2.99 11.27 33.89
N LEU A 377 -2.73 9.97 33.75
CA LEU A 377 -2.99 8.97 34.79
C LEU A 377 -2.19 9.25 36.07
N LEU A 378 -0.91 9.62 35.96
CA LEU A 378 -0.08 9.97 37.10
C LEU A 378 -0.53 11.28 37.78
N ALA A 379 -1.04 12.25 37.02
CA ALA A 379 -1.63 13.46 37.58
C ALA A 379 -2.87 13.13 38.41
N ASN A 380 -3.75 12.27 37.89
CA ASN A 380 -4.96 11.78 38.57
C ASN A 380 -4.65 10.90 39.79
N TYR A 381 -3.50 10.23 39.81
CA TYR A 381 -3.02 9.48 40.99
C TYR A 381 -2.60 10.38 42.16
N SER A 382 -2.27 11.65 41.89
CA SER A 382 -1.76 12.60 42.90
C SER A 382 -2.83 13.47 43.58
N ALA A 383 -4.08 13.41 43.10
CA ALA A 383 -5.25 14.11 43.63
C ALA A 383 -6.06 13.21 44.57
#